data_AF-A0A9Q3PMV6-F1
#
_entry.id   AF-A0A9Q3PMV6-F1
#
_cell.length_a   1.000
_cell.length_b   1.000
_cell.length_c   1.000
_cell.angle_alpha   90.00
_cell.angle_beta   90.00
_cell.angle_gamma   90.00
#
_symmetry.space_group_name_H-M   'P 1'
#
loop_
_entity.id
_entity.type
_entity.pdbx_description
1 polymer ?
#
loop_
_entity_poly.entity_id
_entity_poly.type
_entity_poly.pdbx_seq_one_letter_code
_entity_poly.pdbx_strand_id
1 'polypeptide(L)'
;MDWVTALPPGGDKGYATCLVIVERYSKTPIVLPCHKDYTAMDTALLIWNRAISHTGLFKKIISDRDPKFTSALWKNLHKHLGTKLSFSTAYHPQIDRLAERMIQTLEEII
;
A
#
# COMPACT_ATOMS: atom_id res chain seq x y z
N MET A 1 -0.20 -0.11 -4.69
CA MET A 1 -0.06 -0.54 -3.29
C MET A 1 -0.86 -1.81 -3.14
N ASP A 2 -0.30 -2.78 -2.42
CA ASP A 2 -0.89 -4.10 -2.29
C ASP A 2 -0.52 -4.74 -0.95
N TRP A 3 -1.32 -5.73 -0.54
CA TRP A 3 -1.15 -6.46 0.70
C TRP A 3 -0.46 -7.81 0.45
N VAL A 4 0.68 -8.01 1.09
CA VAL A 4 1.32 -9.32 1.19
C VAL A 4 0.89 -9.94 2.51
N THR A 5 0.09 -11.00 2.45
CA THR A 5 -0.49 -11.65 3.64
C THR A 5 0.03 -13.07 3.80
N ALA A 6 -0.23 -13.68 4.97
CA ALA A 6 0.16 -15.06 5.29
C ALA A 6 1.68 -15.29 5.34
N LEU A 7 2.43 -14.25 5.70
CA LEU A 7 3.86 -14.37 5.96
C LEU A 7 4.10 -15.06 7.32
N PRO A 8 5.21 -15.80 7.49
CA PRO A 8 5.62 -16.27 8.80
C PRO A 8 5.75 -15.08 9.78
N PRO A 9 5.24 -15.18 11.03
CA PRO A 9 5.32 -14.08 11.98
C PRO A 9 6.77 -13.64 12.21
N GLY A 10 7.06 -12.37 11.93
CA GLY A 10 8.41 -11.81 11.99
C GLY A 10 8.61 -10.79 13.10
N GLY A 11 9.81 -10.81 13.70
CA GLY A 11 10.28 -9.88 14.73
C GLY A 11 9.52 -9.97 16.06
N ASP A 12 9.90 -9.12 17.02
CA ASP A 12 9.36 -9.13 18.40
C ASP A 12 7.85 -8.83 18.46
N LYS A 13 7.31 -8.21 17.42
CA LYS A 13 5.89 -7.84 17.31
C LYS A 13 5.05 -8.87 16.56
N GLY A 14 5.66 -9.91 15.97
CA GLY A 14 4.93 -10.97 15.28
C GLY A 14 4.11 -10.51 14.08
N TYR A 15 4.62 -9.55 13.30
CA TYR A 15 3.93 -9.09 12.10
C TYR A 15 3.90 -10.21 11.05
N ALA A 16 2.71 -10.50 10.52
CA ALA A 16 2.47 -11.59 9.56
C ALA A 16 1.86 -11.06 8.23
N THR A 17 1.86 -9.74 8.05
CA THR A 17 1.31 -9.07 6.88
C THR A 17 2.12 -7.81 6.61
N CYS A 18 2.31 -7.47 5.34
CA CYS A 18 3.03 -6.28 4.93
C CYS A 18 2.19 -5.51 3.91
N LEU A 19 2.18 -4.19 4.05
CA LEU A 19 1.71 -3.29 2.99
C LEU A 19 2.90 -2.90 2.13
N VAL A 20 2.83 -3.18 0.84
CA VAL A 20 3.86 -2.82 -0.14
C VAL A 20 3.39 -1.61 -0.95
N ILE A 21 4.21 -0.57 -0.96
CA ILE A 21 4.00 0.65 -1.74
C ILE A 21 5.20 0.81 -2.66
N VAL A 22 4.95 0.99 -3.96
CA VAL A 22 5.99 1.31 -4.92
C VAL A 22 5.83 2.77 -5.33
N GLU A 23 6.83 3.59 -5.03
CA GLU A 23 6.92 4.94 -5.57
C GLU A 23 7.36 4.86 -7.05
N ARG A 24 6.58 5.46 -7.95
CA ARG A 24 6.70 5.22 -9.40
C ARG A 24 7.85 6.00 -10.04
N TYR A 25 8.31 7.10 -9.46
CA TYR A 25 9.37 7.93 -10.01
C TYR A 25 10.77 7.37 -9.69
N SER A 26 11.10 7.22 -8.40
CA SER A 26 12.35 6.67 -7.89
C SER A 26 12.43 5.15 -7.98
N LYS A 27 11.30 4.47 -8.27
CA LYS A 27 11.20 3.00 -8.27
C LYS A 27 11.58 2.39 -6.92
N THR A 28 11.39 3.14 -5.83
CA THR A 28 11.73 2.66 -4.50
C THR A 28 10.52 1.91 -3.92
N PRO A 29 10.69 0.65 -3.53
CA PRO A 29 9.68 -0.05 -2.75
C PRO A 29 9.75 0.38 -1.29
N ILE A 30 8.58 0.52 -0.67
CA ILE A 30 8.39 0.77 0.75
C ILE A 30 7.58 -0.41 1.27
N VAL A 31 8.17 -1.18 2.17
CA VAL A 31 7.54 -2.34 2.81
C VAL A 31 7.21 -1.97 4.24
N LEU A 32 5.92 -2.01 4.58
CA LEU A 32 5.41 -1.63 5.90
C LEU A 32 4.83 -2.87 6.60
N PRO A 33 5.56 -3.47 7.56
CA PRO A 33 5.05 -4.62 8.30
C PRO A 33 3.92 -4.20 9.24
N CYS A 34 2.91 -5.05 9.35
CA CYS A 34 1.66 -4.79 10.05
C CYS A 34 0.91 -6.08 10.41
N HIS A 35 -0.25 -5.93 11.05
CA HIS A 35 -1.14 -7.04 11.37
C HIS A 35 -2.32 -7.09 10.40
N LYS A 36 -2.86 -8.30 10.21
CA LYS A 36 -3.95 -8.58 9.26
C LYS A 36 -5.27 -7.89 9.65
N ASP A 37 -5.46 -7.64 10.94
CA ASP A 37 -6.64 -7.04 11.56
C ASP A 37 -6.62 -5.50 11.59
N TYR A 38 -5.62 -4.87 10.97
CA TYR A 38 -5.56 -3.42 10.88
C TYR A 38 -6.80 -2.83 10.20
N THR A 39 -7.40 -1.85 10.85
CA THR A 39 -8.54 -1.12 10.30
C THR A 39 -8.10 -0.15 9.20
N ALA A 40 -9.06 0.47 8.51
CA ALA A 40 -8.77 1.55 7.57
C ALA A 40 -8.05 2.74 8.25
N MET A 41 -8.35 3.01 9.52
CA MET A 41 -7.69 4.07 10.30
C MET A 41 -6.24 3.69 10.61
N ASP A 42 -6.01 2.46 11.08
CA ASP A 42 -4.65 1.98 11.38
C ASP A 42 -3.78 1.99 10.13
N THR A 43 -4.35 1.60 8.99
CA THR A 43 -3.70 1.66 7.67
C THR A 43 -3.34 3.10 7.30
N ALA A 44 -4.27 4.05 7.47
CA ALA A 44 -4.00 5.46 7.21
C ALA A 44 -2.87 6.01 8.09
N LEU A 45 -2.88 5.69 9.39
CA LEU A 45 -1.83 6.09 10.32
C LEU A 45 -0.48 5.45 9.97
N LEU A 46 -0.46 4.18 9.60
CA LEU A 46 0.75 3.47 9.16
C LEU A 46 1.39 4.15 7.96
N ILE A 47 0.59 4.47 6.94
CA ILE A 47 1.06 5.12 5.71
C ILE A 47 1.49 6.56 5.97
N TRP A 48 0.75 7.29 6.82
CA TRP A 48 1.12 8.64 7.20
C TRP A 48 2.49 8.68 7.89
N ASN A 49 2.66 7.84 8.91
CA ASN A 49 3.86 7.84 9.74
C ASN A 49 5.09 7.27 9.04
N ARG A 50 4.92 6.34 8.09
CA ARG A 50 6.04 5.59 7.50
C ARG A 50 6.22 5.70 5.99
N ALA A 51 5.24 6.21 5.24
CA ALA A 51 5.42 6.42 3.80
C ALA A 51 5.43 7.91 3.47
N ILE A 52 4.43 8.65 3.92
CA ILE A 52 4.28 10.08 3.62
C ILE A 52 5.38 10.90 4.31
N SER A 53 5.76 10.56 5.53
CA SER A 53 6.88 11.20 6.24
C SER A 53 8.22 11.12 5.48
N HIS A 54 8.44 10.04 4.72
CA HIS A 54 9.68 9.82 3.98
C HIS A 54 9.61 10.31 2.52
N THR A 55 8.45 10.22 1.86
CA THR A 55 8.30 10.51 0.42
C THR A 55 7.52 11.77 0.10
N GLY A 56 6.88 12.38 1.11
CA GLY A 56 5.89 13.43 0.92
C GLY A 56 4.52 12.90 0.49
N LEU A 57 3.64 13.82 0.09
CA LEU A 57 2.27 13.46 -0.33
C LEU A 57 2.25 12.86 -1.74
N PHE A 58 1.56 11.72 -1.88
CA PHE A 58 1.33 11.11 -3.18
C PHE A 58 0.34 11.94 -4.01
N LYS A 59 0.69 12.20 -5.28
CA LYS A 59 -0.21 12.85 -6.24
C LYS A 59 -1.33 11.90 -6.70
N LYS A 60 -1.00 10.62 -6.85
CA LYS A 60 -1.94 9.57 -7.25
C LYS A 60 -1.57 8.27 -6.54
N ILE A 61 -2.57 7.57 -6.02
CA ILE A 61 -2.42 6.23 -5.46
C ILE A 61 -3.19 5.26 -6.35
N ILE A 62 -2.52 4.17 -6.72
CA ILE A 62 -3.11 3.03 -7.41
C ILE A 62 -3.08 1.85 -6.46
N SER A 63 -4.24 1.25 -6.20
CA SER A 63 -4.40 0.11 -5.29
C SER A 63 -5.44 -0.86 -5.82
N ASP A 64 -5.47 -2.06 -5.26
CA ASP A 64 -6.60 -2.96 -5.42
C ASP A 64 -7.88 -2.38 -4.75
N ARG A 65 -8.95 -3.19 -4.75
CA ARG A 65 -10.24 -2.83 -4.19
C ARG A 65 -10.41 -3.30 -2.73
N ASP A 66 -9.33 -3.50 -1.99
CA ASP A 66 -9.42 -3.88 -0.59
C ASP A 66 -10.36 -2.90 0.18
N PRO A 67 -11.24 -3.42 1.07
CA PRO A 67 -12.18 -2.60 1.84
C PRO A 67 -11.53 -1.42 2.58
N LYS A 68 -10.26 -1.56 3.00
CA LYS A 68 -9.51 -0.50 3.69
C LYS A 68 -9.28 0.70 2.77
N PHE A 69 -8.92 0.45 1.51
CA PHE A 69 -8.68 1.49 0.50
C PHE A 69 -9.96 2.03 -0.16
N THR A 70 -11.06 1.28 -0.09
CA THR A 70 -12.35 1.73 -0.61
C THR A 70 -13.26 2.37 0.45
N SER A 71 -12.82 2.37 1.71
CA SER A 71 -13.54 2.95 2.86
C SER A 71 -13.80 4.46 2.72
N ALA A 72 -14.85 4.94 3.40
CA ALA A 72 -15.18 6.36 3.43
C ALA A 72 -14.06 7.21 4.05
N LEU A 73 -13.41 6.69 5.10
CA LEU A 73 -12.27 7.32 5.76
C LEU A 73 -11.13 7.55 4.75
N TRP A 74 -10.72 6.50 4.03
CA TRP A 74 -9.63 6.58 3.06
C TRP A 74 -9.93 7.56 1.92
N LYS A 75 -11.13 7.49 1.36
CA LYS A 75 -11.58 8.41 0.31
C LYS A 75 -11.60 9.87 0.77
N ASN A 76 -12.16 10.12 1.96
CA ASN A 76 -12.25 11.47 2.52
C ASN A 76 -10.89 12.04 2.88
N LEU A 77 -9.99 11.24 3.45
CA LEU A 77 -8.62 11.62 3.77
C LEU A 77 -7.89 12.08 2.50
N HIS A 78 -7.85 11.25 1.46
CA HIS A 78 -7.14 11.58 0.23
C HIS A 78 -7.79 12.71 -0.58
N LYS A 79 -9.12 12.89 -0.47
CA LYS A 79 -9.79 14.08 -1.00
C LYS A 79 -9.27 15.36 -0.35
N HIS A 80 -9.08 15.39 0.97
CA HIS A 80 -8.52 16.55 1.67
C HIS A 80 -7.03 16.76 1.37
N LEU A 81 -6.27 15.68 1.18
CA LEU A 81 -4.85 15.75 0.82
C LEU A 81 -4.59 16.10 -0.65
N GLY A 82 -5.64 16.19 -1.49
CA GLY A 82 -5.51 16.41 -2.92
C GLY A 82 -4.93 15.23 -3.70
N THR A 83 -4.90 14.04 -3.10
CA THR A 83 -4.39 12.81 -3.72
C THR A 83 -5.48 12.14 -4.57
N LYS A 84 -5.18 11.83 -5.83
CA LYS A 84 -6.11 11.08 -6.70
C LYS A 84 -6.07 9.59 -6.39
N LEU A 85 -7.21 8.99 -6.07
CA LEU A 85 -7.32 7.54 -5.90
C LEU A 85 -7.74 6.87 -7.21
N SER A 86 -7.13 5.73 -7.52
CA SER A 86 -7.44 4.92 -8.69
C SER A 86 -7.40 3.45 -8.27
N PHE A 87 -8.53 2.76 -8.36
CA PHE A 87 -8.59 1.36 -7.99
C PHE A 87 -8.35 0.49 -9.23
N SER A 88 -7.40 -0.43 -9.16
CA SER A 88 -7.16 -1.41 -10.22
C SER A 88 -8.40 -2.31 -10.35
N THR A 89 -8.75 -2.61 -11.60
CA THR A 89 -9.58 -3.77 -11.93
C THR A 89 -8.65 -4.96 -12.09
N ALA A 90 -9.12 -6.18 -11.83
CA ALA A 90 -8.35 -7.43 -11.88
C ALA A 90 -7.54 -7.68 -13.19
N TYR A 91 -7.71 -6.84 -14.22
CA TYR A 91 -6.93 -6.85 -15.45
C TYR A 91 -6.77 -5.42 -15.99
N HIS A 92 -5.66 -4.72 -15.72
CA HIS A 92 -5.25 -3.54 -16.53
C HIS A 92 -3.71 -3.44 -16.66
N PRO A 93 -3.06 -4.38 -17.37
CA PRO A 93 -1.60 -4.60 -17.33
C PRO A 93 -0.76 -3.60 -18.14
N GLN A 94 -1.29 -2.45 -18.56
CA GLN A 94 -0.59 -1.56 -19.51
C GLN A 94 0.03 -0.31 -18.88
N ILE A 95 -0.50 0.19 -17.76
CA ILE A 95 0.00 1.44 -17.17
C ILE A 95 0.96 1.21 -15.99
N ASP A 96 0.91 0.05 -15.33
CA ASP A 96 1.67 -0.18 -14.08
C ASP A 96 2.49 -1.47 -13.98
N ARG A 97 2.78 -2.10 -15.12
CA ARG A 97 3.57 -3.36 -15.20
C ARG A 97 4.85 -3.40 -14.36
N LEU A 98 5.55 -2.26 -14.22
CA LEU A 98 6.77 -2.19 -13.41
C LEU A 98 6.47 -2.24 -11.92
N ALA A 99 5.46 -1.50 -11.46
CA ALA A 99 5.05 -1.53 -10.06
C ALA A 99 4.45 -2.89 -9.71
N GLU A 100 3.62 -3.45 -10.60
CA GLU A 100 3.06 -4.81 -10.48
C GLU A 100 4.17 -5.86 -10.39
N ARG A 101 5.14 -5.85 -11.31
CA ARG A 101 6.30 -6.78 -11.26
C ARG A 101 7.11 -6.63 -9.98
N MET A 102 7.33 -5.39 -9.53
CA MET A 102 8.12 -5.18 -8.31
C MET A 102 7.38 -5.67 -7.06
N ILE A 103 6.06 -5.49 -7.00
CA ILE A 103 5.23 -6.05 -5.92
C ILE A 103 5.32 -7.58 -5.96
N GLN A 104 5.15 -8.21 -7.13
CA GLN A 104 5.30 -9.66 -7.30
C GLN A 104 6.68 -10.17 -6.88
N THR A 105 7.76 -9.52 -7.31
CA THR A 105 9.11 -9.88 -6.89
C THR A 105 9.30 -9.74 -5.38
N LEU A 106 8.69 -8.74 -4.75
CA LEU A 106 8.76 -8.59 -3.30
C LEU A 106 7.92 -9.66 -2.57
N GLU A 107 6.76 -10.03 -3.10
CA GLU A 107 5.95 -11.14 -2.59
C GLU A 107 6.69 -12.49 -2.63
N GLU A 108 7.53 -12.71 -3.63
CA GLU A 108 8.34 -13.94 -3.74
C GLU A 108 9.56 -13.95 -2.80
N ILE A 109 10.06 -12.78 -2.41
CA ILE A 109 11.29 -12.65 -1.60
C ILE A 109 11.00 -12.60 -0.09
N ILE A 110 9.87 -12.01 0.30
CA ILE A 110 9.48 -11.77 1.71
C ILE A 110 8.90 -13.06 2.32
#